data_AF-A0A356BZL7-F1
#
_entry.id   AF-A0A356BZL7-F1
#
_cell.length_a   1.000
_cell.length_b   1.000
_cell.length_c   1.000
_cell.angle_alpha   90.00
_cell.angle_beta   90.00
_cell.angle_gamma   90.00
#
_symmetry.space_group_name_H-M   'P 1'
#
loop_
_entity.id
_entity.type
_entity.pdbx_description
1 polymer ?
#
loop_
_entity_poly.entity_id
_entity_poly.type
_entity_poly.pdbx_seq_one_letter_code
_entity_poly.pdbx_strand_id
1 'polypeptide(L)'
;EYAFAEVESKVQDLTKDVIDRDVSNWGTGYKPLPLDFIQGPEDPLYPQLKELVHQNLRFYLDQRTDEGIWNISWNWGQYSEVFAVVSRYWQGILAVERYKILKAFREDLS
;
A
#
# COMPACT_ATOMS: atom_id res chain seq x y z
N GLU A 1 9.02 32.39 0.82
CA GLU A 1 7.95 31.51 0.31
C GLU A 1 8.61 30.48 -0.61
N TYR A 2 8.31 29.20 -0.45
CA TYR A 2 8.94 28.13 -1.26
C TYR A 2 8.15 27.93 -2.56
N ALA A 3 8.85 27.64 -3.66
CA ALA A 3 8.20 27.33 -4.92
C ALA A 3 7.54 25.95 -4.87
N PHE A 4 6.42 25.76 -5.59
CA PHE A 4 5.73 24.47 -5.65
C PHE A 4 6.67 23.32 -6.05
N ALA A 5 7.49 23.52 -7.09
CA ALA A 5 8.44 22.51 -7.56
C ALA A 5 9.51 22.13 -6.51
N GLU A 6 9.91 23.07 -5.65
CA GLU A 6 10.86 22.81 -4.57
C GLU A 6 10.23 21.93 -3.49
N VAL A 7 8.98 22.25 -3.11
CA VAL A 7 8.22 21.45 -2.14
C VAL A 7 7.93 20.06 -2.71
N GLU A 8 7.50 19.96 -3.96
CA GLU A 8 7.23 18.69 -4.64
C GLU A 8 8.47 17.80 -4.70
N SER A 9 9.61 18.35 -5.13
CA SER A 9 10.89 17.61 -5.14
C SER A 9 11.26 17.12 -3.74
N LYS A 10 11.08 17.97 -2.71
CA LYS A 10 11.44 17.59 -1.34
C LYS A 10 10.53 16.48 -0.80
N VAL A 11 9.22 16.54 -1.09
CA VAL A 11 8.27 15.48 -0.72
C VAL A 11 8.65 14.17 -1.42
N GLN A 12 8.97 14.21 -2.71
CA GLN A 12 9.41 13.02 -3.45
C GLN A 12 10.67 12.39 -2.85
N ASP A 13 11.65 13.20 -2.44
CA ASP A 13 12.86 12.72 -1.77
C ASP A 13 12.55 12.05 -0.43
N LEU A 14 11.74 12.71 0.41
CA LEU A 14 11.34 12.15 1.70
C LEU A 14 10.54 10.86 1.55
N THR A 15 9.65 10.77 0.55
CA THR A 15 8.91 9.54 0.24
C THR A 15 9.87 8.39 -0.09
N LYS A 16 10.86 8.62 -0.95
CA LYS A 16 11.87 7.60 -1.30
C LYS A 16 12.69 7.14 -0.10
N ASP A 17 12.94 8.05 0.85
CA ASP A 17 13.75 7.77 2.05
C ASP A 17 12.98 6.93 3.08
N VAL A 18 11.67 7.11 3.20
CA VAL A 18 10.87 6.38 4.20
C VAL A 18 10.44 5.00 3.74
N ILE A 19 10.20 4.78 2.44
CA ILE A 19 9.72 3.49 1.90
C ILE A 19 10.65 2.35 2.33
N ASP A 20 10.08 1.32 2.94
CA ASP A 20 10.82 0.11 3.32
C ASP A 20 11.15 -0.69 2.05
N ARG A 21 12.45 -0.87 1.78
CA ARG A 21 12.95 -1.56 0.58
C ARG A 21 13.21 -3.04 0.80
N ASP A 22 13.08 -3.53 2.03
CA ASP A 22 13.26 -4.93 2.36
C ASP A 22 11.90 -5.66 2.36
N VAL A 23 11.62 -6.33 1.24
CA VAL A 23 10.37 -7.10 1.03
C VAL A 23 10.13 -8.14 2.13
N SER A 24 11.19 -8.70 2.72
CA SER A 24 11.05 -9.69 3.77
C SER A 24 10.45 -9.10 5.06
N ASN A 25 10.54 -7.79 5.25
CA ASN A 25 10.01 -7.08 6.41
C ASN A 25 8.56 -6.61 6.23
N TRP A 26 8.01 -6.61 5.01
CA TRP A 26 6.69 -6.01 4.73
C TRP A 26 5.53 -6.71 5.43
N GLY A 27 5.67 -8.00 5.75
CA GLY A 27 4.70 -8.74 6.55
C GLY A 27 4.77 -8.48 8.06
N THR A 28 5.73 -7.66 8.52
CA THR A 28 6.04 -7.49 9.94
C THR A 28 5.84 -6.04 10.40
N GLY A 29 4.76 -5.82 11.15
CA GLY A 29 4.43 -4.51 11.71
C GLY A 29 3.94 -3.50 10.68
N TYR A 30 4.03 -2.21 11.01
CA TYR A 30 3.64 -1.12 10.13
C TYR A 30 4.86 -0.60 9.36
N LYS A 31 4.87 -0.86 8.05
CA LYS A 31 5.93 -0.43 7.14
C LYS A 31 5.33 0.49 6.07
N PRO A 32 6.00 1.61 5.73
CA PRO A 32 5.63 2.40 4.57
C PRO A 32 6.00 1.63 3.30
N LEU A 33 4.98 1.14 2.60
CA LEU A 33 5.15 0.37 1.37
C LEU A 33 5.06 1.28 0.14
N PRO A 34 5.65 0.88 -1.00
CA PRO A 34 5.56 1.66 -2.24
C PRO A 34 4.13 2.07 -2.61
N LEU A 35 3.17 1.15 -2.51
CA LEU A 35 1.77 1.37 -2.91
C LEU A 35 0.97 2.23 -1.91
N ASP A 36 1.56 2.59 -0.76
CA ASP A 36 0.97 3.61 0.13
C ASP A 36 1.11 5.02 -0.48
N PHE A 37 2.12 5.22 -1.35
CA PHE A 37 2.41 6.50 -2.00
C PHE A 37 2.11 6.47 -3.50
N ILE A 38 2.42 5.38 -4.18
CA ILE A 38 2.33 5.23 -5.64
C ILE A 38 1.06 4.45 -5.99
N GLN A 39 -0.01 5.17 -6.36
CA GLN A 39 -1.34 4.58 -6.58
C GLN A 39 -1.65 4.25 -8.05
N GLY A 40 -0.78 4.63 -8.98
CA GLY A 40 -0.92 4.36 -10.41
C GLY A 40 0.37 4.62 -11.20
N PRO A 41 0.44 4.16 -12.47
CA PRO A 41 1.62 4.30 -13.31
C PRO A 41 1.92 5.76 -13.71
N GLU A 42 0.97 6.67 -13.55
CA GLU A 42 1.11 8.11 -13.76
C GLU A 42 1.85 8.83 -12.63
N ASP A 43 2.13 8.17 -11.51
CA ASP A 43 2.85 8.76 -10.39
C ASP A 43 4.30 9.13 -10.77
N PRO A 44 4.78 10.35 -10.42
CA PRO A 44 6.15 10.78 -10.74
C PRO A 44 7.27 9.88 -10.21
N LEU A 45 7.03 9.16 -9.11
CA LEU A 45 7.99 8.24 -8.51
C LEU A 45 7.93 6.83 -9.12
N TYR A 46 6.86 6.49 -9.85
CA TYR A 46 6.70 5.15 -10.42
C TYR A 46 7.87 4.72 -11.32
N PRO A 47 8.38 5.54 -12.27
CA PRO A 47 9.50 5.13 -13.11
C PRO A 47 10.77 4.76 -12.31
N GLN A 48 11.01 5.44 -11.18
CA GLN A 48 12.19 5.22 -10.35
C GLN A 48 12.03 4.03 -9.40
N LEU A 49 10.80 3.75 -8.97
CA LEU A 49 10.47 2.71 -7.99
C LEU A 49 9.72 1.52 -8.59
N LYS A 50 9.69 1.40 -9.93
CA LYS A 50 8.90 0.41 -10.68
C LYS A 50 9.06 -1.01 -10.15
N GLU A 51 10.30 -1.46 -9.97
CA GLU A 51 10.56 -2.82 -9.49
C GLU A 51 10.02 -3.04 -8.07
N LEU A 52 10.18 -2.06 -7.17
CA LEU A 52 9.68 -2.16 -5.80
C LEU A 52 8.14 -2.11 -5.76
N VAL A 53 7.52 -1.32 -6.64
CA VAL A 53 6.06 -1.31 -6.85
C VAL A 53 5.57 -2.68 -7.34
N HIS A 54 6.26 -3.30 -8.31
CA HIS A 54 5.92 -4.63 -8.80
C HIS A 54 6.03 -5.69 -7.71
N GLN A 55 7.06 -5.61 -6.87
CA GLN A 55 7.18 -6.47 -5.69
C GLN A 55 6.01 -6.25 -4.71
N ASN A 56 5.60 -5.00 -4.49
CA ASN A 56 4.48 -4.70 -3.60
C ASN A 56 3.13 -5.17 -4.17
N LEU A 57 2.93 -5.08 -5.49
CA LEU A 57 1.75 -5.65 -6.15
C LEU A 57 1.68 -7.17 -5.96
N ARG A 58 2.80 -7.87 -6.16
CA ARG A 58 2.88 -9.32 -5.89
C ARG A 58 2.61 -9.64 -4.42
N PHE A 59 3.22 -8.90 -3.51
CA PHE A 59 2.97 -9.04 -2.08
C PHE A 59 1.48 -8.89 -1.72
N TYR A 60 0.77 -7.91 -2.31
CA TYR A 60 -0.69 -7.81 -2.15
C TYR A 60 -1.41 -9.02 -2.73
N LEU A 61 -1.05 -9.49 -3.92
CA LEU A 61 -1.70 -10.64 -4.55
C LEU A 61 -1.52 -11.94 -3.74
N ASP A 62 -0.34 -12.14 -3.16
CA ASP A 62 0.04 -13.32 -2.37
C ASP A 62 -0.62 -13.35 -0.99
N GLN A 63 -0.94 -12.18 -0.42
CA GLN A 63 -1.58 -12.07 0.90
C GLN A 63 -3.11 -12.19 0.87
N ARG A 64 -3.71 -12.43 -0.30
CA ARG A 64 -5.17 -12.58 -0.39
C ARG A 64 -5.63 -13.86 0.30
N THR A 65 -6.79 -13.78 0.94
CA THR A 65 -7.53 -14.95 1.40
C THR A 65 -8.14 -15.69 0.21
N ASP A 66 -8.70 -16.88 0.44
CA ASP A 66 -9.45 -17.64 -0.57
C ASP A 66 -10.68 -16.88 -1.10
N GLU A 67 -11.21 -15.94 -0.32
CA GLU A 67 -12.28 -15.02 -0.73
C GLU A 67 -11.77 -13.88 -1.64
N GLY A 68 -10.47 -13.80 -1.90
CA GLY A 68 -9.84 -12.77 -2.71
C GLY A 68 -9.67 -11.41 -2.02
N ILE A 69 -9.87 -11.34 -0.70
CA ILE A 69 -9.74 -10.13 0.12
C ILE A 69 -8.51 -10.19 1.04
N TRP A 70 -8.34 -9.20 1.93
CA TRP A 70 -7.24 -9.17 2.88
C TRP A 70 -7.73 -9.03 4.32
N ASN A 71 -7.01 -9.66 5.24
CA ASN A 71 -7.19 -9.43 6.66
C ASN A 71 -6.56 -8.10 7.09
N ILE A 72 -7.13 -7.48 8.12
CA ILE A 72 -6.47 -6.36 8.79
C ILE A 72 -5.33 -6.89 9.66
N SER A 73 -4.25 -6.12 9.78
CA SER A 73 -3.03 -6.51 10.52
C SER A 73 -3.05 -6.10 11.99
N TRP A 74 -4.14 -5.51 12.47
CA TRP A 74 -4.23 -4.91 13.79
C TRP A 74 -5.47 -5.34 14.56
N ASN A 75 -5.39 -5.23 15.88
CA ASN A 75 -6.45 -5.52 16.82
C ASN A 75 -6.40 -4.51 17.97
N TRP A 76 -7.56 -4.10 18.49
CA TRP A 76 -7.63 -3.17 19.63
C TRP A 76 -7.23 -3.80 20.97
N GLY A 77 -7.28 -5.13 21.10
CA GLY A 77 -7.04 -5.85 22.35
C GLY A 77 -8.17 -5.70 23.39
N GLN A 78 -9.24 -4.96 23.05
CA GLN A 78 -10.39 -4.67 23.89
C GLN A 78 -11.65 -4.54 23.04
N TYR A 79 -12.82 -4.60 23.67
CA TYR A 79 -14.13 -4.51 23.01
C TYR A 79 -14.31 -5.53 21.87
N SER A 80 -14.04 -6.81 22.13
CA SER A 80 -13.99 -7.87 21.12
C SER A 80 -15.24 -7.96 20.22
N GLU A 81 -16.43 -7.78 20.78
CA GLU A 81 -17.68 -7.81 20.01
C GLU A 81 -17.78 -6.64 19.01
N VAL A 82 -17.49 -5.42 19.47
CA VAL A 82 -17.48 -4.22 18.61
C VAL A 82 -16.37 -4.32 17.57
N PHE A 83 -15.19 -4.78 18.00
CA PHE A 83 -14.05 -4.95 17.12
C PHE A 83 -14.35 -5.96 15.99
N ALA A 84 -15.08 -7.05 16.26
CA ALA A 84 -15.41 -8.03 15.23
C ALA A 84 -16.25 -7.42 14.08
N VAL A 85 -17.17 -6.50 14.40
CA VAL A 85 -17.96 -5.76 13.42
C VAL A 85 -17.07 -4.77 12.66
N VAL A 86 -16.30 -3.96 13.39
CA VAL A 86 -15.44 -2.91 12.82
C VAL A 86 -14.34 -3.52 11.94
N SER A 87 -13.74 -4.64 12.34
CA SER A 87 -12.72 -5.33 11.56
C SER A 87 -13.25 -5.77 10.20
N ARG A 88 -14.52 -6.21 10.13
CA ARG A 88 -15.16 -6.57 8.85
C ARG A 88 -15.35 -5.35 7.96
N TYR A 89 -15.71 -4.20 8.52
CA TYR A 89 -15.80 -2.95 7.75
C TYR A 89 -14.45 -2.53 7.20
N TRP A 90 -13.39 -2.61 8.01
CA TRP A 90 -12.04 -2.31 7.55
C TRP A 90 -11.52 -3.29 6.50
N GLN A 91 -11.84 -4.58 6.59
CA GLN A 91 -11.57 -5.54 5.50
C GLN A 91 -12.23 -5.09 4.19
N GLY A 92 -13.47 -4.58 4.25
CA GLY A 92 -14.16 -4.05 3.08
C GLY A 92 -13.50 -2.81 2.48
N ILE A 93 -13.10 -1.85 3.32
CA ILE A 93 -12.35 -0.66 2.90
C ILE A 93 -11.03 -1.07 2.24
N LEU A 94 -10.25 -1.91 2.93
CA LEU A 94 -8.96 -2.39 2.45
C LEU A 94 -9.08 -3.14 1.12
N ALA A 95 -10.14 -3.94 0.95
CA ALA A 95 -10.40 -4.65 -0.28
C ALA A 95 -10.64 -3.68 -1.46
N VAL A 96 -11.45 -2.63 -1.26
CA VAL A 96 -11.73 -1.63 -2.30
C VAL A 96 -10.48 -0.82 -2.64
N GLU A 97 -9.71 -0.39 -1.64
CA GLU A 97 -8.48 0.38 -1.82
C GLU A 97 -7.44 -0.40 -2.62
N ARG A 98 -7.15 -1.64 -2.21
CA ARG A 98 -6.21 -2.52 -2.93
C ARG A 98 -6.72 -2.88 -4.32
N TYR A 99 -8.02 -3.11 -4.49
CA TYR A 99 -8.59 -3.35 -5.81
C TYR A 99 -8.37 -2.17 -6.77
N LYS A 100 -8.56 -0.93 -6.30
CA LYS A 100 -8.31 0.28 -7.13
C LYS A 100 -6.86 0.33 -7.60
N ILE A 101 -5.91 0.04 -6.71
CA ILE A 101 -4.48 -0.02 -7.04
C ILE A 101 -4.20 -1.12 -8.07
N LEU A 102 -4.65 -2.36 -7.81
CA LEU A 102 -4.47 -3.48 -8.75
C LEU A 102 -5.08 -3.18 -10.13
N LYS A 103 -6.23 -2.49 -10.15
CA LYS A 103 -6.88 -2.06 -11.38
C LYS A 103 -6.06 -0.99 -12.12
N ALA A 104 -5.45 -0.04 -11.41
CA ALA A 104 -4.60 0.99 -12.01
C ALA A 104 -3.34 0.38 -12.66
N PHE A 105 -2.78 -0.68 -12.06
CA PHE A 105 -1.61 -1.40 -12.56
C PHE A 105 -1.91 -2.63 -13.43
N ARG A 106 -3.13 -2.77 -13.96
CA ARG A 106 -3.55 -3.99 -14.67
C ARG A 106 -2.65 -4.41 -15.84
N GLU A 107 -2.04 -3.46 -16.53
CA GLU A 107 -1.15 -3.70 -17.68
C GLU A 107 0.23 -4.20 -17.25
N ASP A 108 0.67 -3.84 -16.04
CA ASP A 108 1.92 -4.34 -15.45
C ASP A 108 1.76 -5.72 -14.81
N LEU A 109 0.51 -6.20 -14.67
CA LEU A 109 0.17 -7.50 -14.10
C LEU A 109 -0.13 -8.57 -15.16
N SER A 110 -0.21 -8.21 -16.44
CA SER A 110 -0.43 -9.12 -17.58
C SER A 110 0.88 -9.61 -18.18
#